data_AF-A0A0F9NYZ1-F1
#
_entry.id   AF-A0A0F9NYZ1-F1
#
_cell.length_a   1.000
_cell.length_b   1.000
_cell.length_c   1.000
_cell.angle_alpha   90.00
_cell.angle_beta   90.00
_cell.angle_gamma   90.00
#
_symmetry.space_group_name_H-M   'P 1'
#
loop_
_entity.id
_entity.type
_entity.pdbx_description
1 polymer ?
#
loop_
_entity_poly.entity_id
_entity_poly.type
_entity_poly.pdbx_seq_one_letter_code
_entity_poly.pdbx_strand_id
1 'polypeptide(L)' 'MSSNLGPEARSKYQEYLDASSLEVKINKLEEFISLVPKHKATEKIVAQNKSRLAKMKRELETQKQRE' A
#
# COMPACT_ATOMS: atom_id res chain seq x y z
N MET A 1 -0.84 -20.02 5.57
CA MET A 1 -0.92 -18.75 4.83
C MET A 1 -1.32 -19.07 3.40
N SER A 2 -2.43 -18.55 2.88
CA SER A 2 -2.87 -18.86 1.51
C SER A 2 -1.91 -18.26 0.47
N SER A 3 -1.43 -19.11 -0.43
CA SER A 3 -0.30 -18.91 -1.36
C SER A 3 -0.52 -17.92 -2.52
N ASN A 4 -1.48 -16.98 -2.44
CA ASN A 4 -1.94 -16.21 -3.62
C ASN A 4 -1.35 -14.80 -3.74
N LEU A 5 -0.27 -14.47 -3.03
CA LEU A 5 0.47 -13.23 -3.21
C LEU A 5 1.84 -13.57 -3.76
N GLY A 6 2.14 -13.09 -4.97
CA GLY A 6 3.43 -13.27 -5.62
C GLY A 6 4.58 -12.74 -4.75
N PRO A 7 5.80 -13.26 -4.93
CA PRO A 7 6.97 -12.85 -4.14
C PRO A 7 7.23 -11.34 -4.23
N GLU A 8 6.97 -10.74 -5.39
CA GLU A 8 7.10 -9.29 -5.61
C GLU A 8 6.14 -8.47 -4.73
N ALA A 9 4.86 -8.87 -4.67
CA ALA A 9 3.89 -8.20 -3.82
C ALA A 9 4.28 -8.29 -2.33
N ARG A 10 4.77 -9.44 -1.88
CA ARG A 10 5.26 -9.59 -0.49
C ARG A 10 6.45 -8.69 -0.21
N SER A 11 7.39 -8.60 -1.15
CA SER A 11 8.54 -7.71 -1.04
C SER A 11 8.12 -6.24 -0.95
N LYS A 12 7.21 -5.77 -1.81
CA LYS A 12 6.68 -4.40 -1.73
C LYS A 12 5.95 -4.11 -0.42
N TYR A 13 5.21 -5.09 0.10
CA TYR A 13 4.56 -4.94 1.39
C TYR A 13 5.57 -4.85 2.54
N GLN A 14 6.65 -5.63 2.49
CA GLN A 14 7.74 -5.54 3.45
C GLN A 14 8.43 -4.16 3.37
N GLU A 15 8.74 -3.68 2.16
CA GLU A 15 9.28 -2.32 1.96
C GLU A 15 8.34 -1.23 2.51
N TYR A 16 7.01 -1.42 2.39
CA TYR A 16 6.02 -0.53 3.00
C TYR A 16 6.08 -0.55 4.54
N LEU A 17 6.31 -1.72 5.15
CA LEU A 17 6.45 -1.85 6.60
C LEU A 17 7.75 -1.23 7.11
N ASP A 18 8.84 -1.39 6.37
CA ASP A 18 10.18 -0.88 6.72
C ASP A 18 10.33 0.63 6.43
N ALA A 19 9.51 1.18 5.54
CA ALA A 19 9.55 2.60 5.19
C ALA A 19 9.30 3.51 6.42
N SER A 20 10.19 4.46 6.65
CA SER A 20 10.04 5.45 7.73
C SER A 20 9.28 6.72 7.29
N SER A 21 9.36 7.08 6.02
CA SER A 21 8.67 8.25 5.46
C SER A 21 7.27 7.91 4.96
N LEU A 22 6.32 8.84 5.19
CA LEU A 22 4.95 8.74 4.71
C LEU A 22 4.89 8.68 3.17
N GLU A 23 5.75 9.43 2.47
CA GLU A 23 5.84 9.41 1.00
C GLU A 23 6.26 8.05 0.47
N VAL A 24 7.28 7.46 1.10
CA VAL A 24 7.78 6.13 0.73
C VAL A 24 6.71 5.08 1.02
N LYS A 25 6.01 5.16 2.16
CA LYS A 25 4.89 4.26 2.49
C LYS A 25 3.80 4.31 1.42
N ILE A 26 3.40 5.51 0.98
CA ILE A 26 2.38 5.69 -0.05
C ILE A 26 2.81 5.01 -1.36
N ASN A 27 4.04 5.26 -1.83
CA ASN A 27 4.56 4.67 -3.06
C ASN A 27 4.60 3.14 -2.98
N LYS A 28 5.16 2.57 -1.90
CA LYS A 28 5.28 1.11 -1.73
C LYS A 28 3.93 0.42 -1.61
N LEU A 29 2.98 1.05 -0.93
CA LEU A 29 1.61 0.53 -0.80
C LEU A 29 0.86 0.56 -2.15
N GLU A 30 1.10 1.59 -2.97
CA GLU A 30 0.55 1.67 -4.33
C GLU A 30 1.13 0.61 -5.26
N GLU A 31 2.46 0.39 -5.24
CA GLU A 31 3.12 -0.70 -5.96
C GLU A 31 2.56 -2.07 -5.53
N PHE A 32 2.39 -2.29 -4.22
CA PHE A 32 1.79 -3.52 -3.70
C PHE A 32 0.39 -3.76 -4.26
N ILE A 33 -0.49 -2.75 -4.23
CA ILE A 33 -1.85 -2.85 -4.76
C ILE A 33 -1.85 -3.16 -6.26
N SER A 34 -0.87 -2.63 -7.01
CA SER A 34 -0.72 -2.88 -8.45
C SER A 34 -0.29 -4.32 -8.76
N LEU A 35 0.58 -4.89 -7.93
CA LEU A 35 1.10 -6.25 -8.07
C LEU A 35 0.12 -7.33 -7.58
N VAL A 36 -0.82 -6.97 -6.71
CA VAL A 36 -1.84 -7.89 -6.21
C VAL A 36 -2.87 -8.17 -7.32
N PRO A 37 -3.06 -9.44 -7.73
CA PRO A 37 -4.05 -9.77 -8.76
C PRO A 37 -5.44 -9.38 -8.28
N LYS A 38 -6.27 -8.80 -9.15
CA LYS A 38 -7.67 -8.44 -8.84
C LYS A 38 -8.53 -9.70 -8.95
N HIS A 39 -8.60 -10.47 -7.86
CA HIS A 39 -9.39 -11.69 -7.76
C HIS A 39 -10.23 -11.67 -6.49
N LYS A 40 -11.33 -12.43 -6.44
CA LYS A 40 -12.28 -12.45 -5.31
C LYS A 40 -11.63 -12.65 -3.93
N ALA A 41 -10.51 -13.38 -3.90
CA ALA A 41 -9.73 -13.64 -2.69
C ALA A 41 -8.94 -12.41 -2.17
N THR A 42 -8.57 -11.49 -3.05
CA THR A 42 -7.72 -10.32 -2.77
C THR A 42 -8.50 -9.01 -2.83
N GLU A 43 -9.73 -8.98 -3.33
CA GLU A 43 -10.58 -7.78 -3.40
C GLU A 43 -10.70 -7.07 -2.06
N LYS A 44 -10.92 -7.82 -0.96
CA LYS A 44 -11.01 -7.25 0.39
C LYS A 44 -9.70 -6.60 0.82
N ILE A 45 -8.57 -7.25 0.54
CA ILE A 45 -7.23 -6.74 0.88
C ILE A 45 -6.93 -5.49 0.05
N VAL A 46 -7.20 -5.52 -1.25
CA VAL A 46 -7.01 -4.38 -2.16
C VAL A 46 -7.86 -3.19 -1.72
N ALA A 47 -9.14 -3.40 -1.39
CA ALA A 47 -10.04 -2.35 -0.93
C ALA A 47 -9.52 -1.70 0.36
N GLN A 48 -9.15 -2.51 1.35
CA GLN A 48 -8.59 -2.01 2.62
C GLN A 48 -7.31 -1.20 2.41
N ASN A 49 -6.39 -1.69 1.57
CA ASN A 49 -5.14 -0.98 1.30
C ASN A 49 -5.36 0.29 0.48
N LYS A 50 -6.32 0.33 -0.45
CA LYS A 50 -6.71 1.56 -1.16
C LYS A 50 -7.29 2.62 -0.21
N SER A 51 -8.14 2.22 0.73
CA SER A 51 -8.66 3.16 1.75
C SER A 51 -7.54 3.72 2.63
N ARG A 52 -6.58 2.87 3.02
CA ARG A 52 -5.38 3.30 3.76
C ARG A 52 -4.52 4.27 2.93
N LEU A 53 -4.29 3.96 1.66
CA LEU A 53 -3.52 4.79 0.73
C LEU A 53 -4.15 6.19 0.61
N ALA A 54 -5.48 6.27 0.43
CA ALA A 54 -6.19 7.54 0.35
C ALA A 54 -6.05 8.37 1.64
N LYS A 55 -6.07 7.74 2.81
CA LYS A 55 -5.85 8.42 4.09
C LYS A 55 -4.42 8.96 4.18
N MET A 56 -3.41 8.13 3.88
CA MET A 56 -2.01 8.55 3.93
C MET A 56 -1.72 9.69 2.94
N LYS A 57 -2.28 9.66 1.73
CA LYS A 57 -2.13 10.76 0.75
C LYS A 57 -2.70 12.08 1.31
N ARG A 58 -3.88 12.07 1.92
CA ARG A 58 -4.45 13.26 2.58
C ARG A 58 -3.60 13.75 3.75
N GLU A 59 -3.06 12.83 4.57
CA GLU A 59 -2.16 13.18 5.66
C GLU A 59 -0.88 13.84 5.13
N LEU A 60 -0.32 13.31 4.03
CA LEU A 60 0.85 13.89 3.37
C LEU A 60 0.57 15.31 2.83
N GLU A 61 -0.55 15.49 2.13
CA GLU A 61 -0.95 16.79 1.61
C GLU A 61 -1.18 17.80 2.74
N THR A 62 -1.79 17.38 3.84
CA THR A 62 -2.00 18.22 5.02
C THR A 62 -0.68 18.63 5.65
N GLN A 63 0.29 17.71 5.73
CA GLN A 63 1.62 18.01 6.24
C GLN A 63 2.34 19.02 5.33
N LYS A 64 2.32 18.81 4.01
CA LYS A 64 2.90 19.74 3.02
C LYS A 64 2.26 21.13 3.02
N GLN A 65 0.99 21.26 3.37
CA GLN A 65 0.29 22.55 3.47
C GLN A 65 0.57 23.30 4.78
N ARG A 66 1.14 22.63 5.79
CA ARG A 66 1.44 23.23 7.09
C ARG A 66 2.90 23.70 7.22
N GLU A 67 3.76 23.28 6.31
CA GLU A 67 5.16 23.76 6.15
C GLU A 67 5.21 24.97 5.21
#